data_AF-A0A6X8U5P2-F1
#
_entry.id   AF-A0A6X8U5P2-F1
#
_cell.length_a   1.000
_cell.length_b   1.000
_cell.length_c   1.000
_cell.angle_alpha   90.00
_cell.angle_beta   90.00
_cell.angle_gamma   90.00
#
_symmetry.space_group_name_H-M   'P 1'
#
loop_
_entity.id
_entity.type
_entity.pdbx_description
1 polymer ?
#
loop_
_entity_poly.entity_id
_entity_poly.type
_entity_poly.pdbx_seq_one_letter_code
_entity_poly.pdbx_strand_id
1 'polypeptide(L)'
;DGKAETYFDEKDKIAETLTFKDGQPEGEYIVYHENGAVESKRYFAQGKIKDGECPHFYDNGVLKQKHSYLNQKLEGPAFEYFPDGKIKGKYSYRKGTIVGTSTEYYSTGKIRGVYHRNNQGENDGTFEQYSEEGKLLSKATYKNGKQLSAQSWYGNGHPKEESSFDSEGRKHGAVKEWFSNGKPASSKMYKHDVLDGDSEKWYENGHRESVYPYKNGMLNGDAKHWNEQGKLTYTTEYKDDKKQGADRRWSERTGKLVEEVMFANDERNGLKREFNDRTGKVLSALPYVDGDKEGTEEAYDEDGIKYIRCYHNDEELSELYAPTDVTNKAKQGDSTAQYHLGKYEFECTNYDAAMKWLTQSAEQNHPGALLFLAYAYNDGDGVTQDSKKYLSYLFKAAELGESDAQLEVGYLNLIGEGMPKNLPEAYKWIKKSADQGNAQAHYNLGLMYRNGDGVEKDLNKAKLHLTAAVKGGVKPALAALKELTPQTK
;
A
#
# COMPACT_ATOMS: atom_id res chain seq x y z
N ASP A 1 -68.57 -8.28 -45.45
CA ASP A 1 -69.39 -7.83 -44.30
C ASP A 1 -69.88 -9.02 -43.51
N GLY A 2 -70.08 -8.86 -42.21
CA GLY A 2 -70.61 -9.91 -41.33
C GLY A 2 -69.79 -10.13 -40.07
N LYS A 3 -70.26 -11.04 -39.21
CA LYS A 3 -69.58 -11.46 -37.99
C LYS A 3 -68.61 -12.60 -38.32
N ALA A 4 -67.35 -12.44 -37.97
CA ALA A 4 -66.33 -13.48 -37.95
C ALA A 4 -66.21 -14.03 -36.53
N GLU A 5 -66.13 -15.35 -36.42
CA GLU A 5 -65.90 -16.08 -35.18
C GLU A 5 -64.72 -17.02 -35.38
N THR A 6 -63.80 -17.06 -34.43
CA THR A 6 -62.74 -18.07 -34.35
C THR A 6 -63.03 -18.98 -33.16
N TYR A 7 -62.57 -20.23 -33.20
CA TYR A 7 -62.84 -21.24 -32.18
C TYR A 7 -61.55 -21.86 -31.67
N PHE A 8 -61.51 -22.24 -30.38
CA PHE A 8 -60.36 -22.90 -29.76
C PHE A 8 -60.20 -24.35 -30.20
N ASP A 9 -61.33 -25.06 -30.37
CA ASP A 9 -61.38 -26.48 -30.70
C ASP A 9 -62.59 -26.78 -31.61
N GLU A 10 -62.68 -28.04 -32.07
CA GLU A 10 -63.80 -28.54 -32.89
C GLU A 10 -65.14 -28.63 -32.12
N LYS A 11 -65.21 -28.16 -30.86
CA LYS A 11 -66.39 -28.26 -29.98
C LYS A 11 -67.11 -26.92 -29.80
N ASP A 12 -67.05 -26.06 -30.82
CA ASP A 12 -67.76 -24.77 -30.90
C ASP A 12 -67.44 -23.78 -29.76
N LYS A 13 -66.26 -23.88 -29.13
CA LYS A 13 -65.81 -22.90 -28.15
C LYS A 13 -65.24 -21.66 -28.82
N ILE A 14 -66.01 -20.59 -28.85
CA ILE A 14 -65.63 -19.30 -29.45
C ILE A 14 -64.39 -18.73 -28.72
N ALA A 15 -63.35 -18.41 -29.49
CA ALA A 15 -62.13 -17.75 -29.05
C ALA A 15 -62.19 -16.24 -29.28
N GLU A 16 -62.63 -15.80 -30.46
CA GLU A 16 -62.76 -14.39 -30.79
C GLU A 16 -64.01 -14.13 -31.63
N THR A 17 -64.58 -12.93 -31.49
CA THR A 17 -65.63 -12.43 -32.37
C THR A 17 -65.26 -11.05 -32.89
N LEU A 18 -65.45 -10.80 -34.19
CA LEU A 18 -65.23 -9.51 -34.83
C LEU A 18 -66.29 -9.26 -35.89
N THR A 19 -66.82 -8.04 -35.98
CA THR A 19 -67.68 -7.66 -37.09
C THR A 19 -66.88 -6.89 -38.15
N PHE A 20 -67.16 -7.17 -39.42
CA PHE A 20 -66.57 -6.49 -40.58
C PHE A 20 -67.62 -5.74 -41.38
N LYS A 21 -67.27 -4.54 -41.83
CA LYS A 21 -68.03 -3.74 -42.79
C LYS A 21 -67.08 -3.13 -43.82
N ASP A 22 -67.42 -3.25 -45.10
CA ASP A 22 -66.60 -2.81 -46.24
C ASP A 22 -65.17 -3.40 -46.21
N GLY A 23 -65.05 -4.66 -45.74
CA GLY A 23 -63.77 -5.36 -45.60
C GLY A 23 -62.90 -4.89 -44.43
N GLN A 24 -63.37 -3.96 -43.61
CA GLN A 24 -62.67 -3.42 -42.44
C GLN A 24 -63.32 -3.85 -41.14
N PRO A 25 -62.55 -4.03 -40.04
CA PRO A 25 -63.10 -4.19 -38.69
C PRO A 25 -64.05 -3.04 -38.32
N GLU A 26 -65.26 -3.35 -37.89
CA GLU A 26 -66.32 -2.39 -37.54
C GLU A 26 -67.21 -2.98 -36.44
N GLY A 27 -67.30 -2.32 -35.28
CA GLY A 27 -68.12 -2.77 -34.15
C GLY A 27 -67.31 -3.45 -33.03
N GLU A 28 -67.97 -4.27 -32.21
CA GLU A 28 -67.36 -4.90 -31.04
C GLU A 28 -66.43 -6.05 -31.46
N TYR A 29 -65.25 -6.09 -30.84
CA TYR A 29 -64.32 -7.22 -30.87
C TYR A 29 -64.19 -7.77 -29.47
N ILE A 30 -64.53 -9.05 -29.31
CA ILE A 30 -64.49 -9.75 -28.03
C ILE A 30 -63.55 -10.93 -28.15
N VAL A 31 -62.62 -11.03 -27.21
CA VAL A 31 -61.78 -12.21 -27.00
C VAL A 31 -62.33 -12.96 -25.79
N TYR A 32 -62.30 -14.29 -25.83
CA TYR A 32 -62.82 -15.17 -24.79
C TYR A 32 -61.71 -16.09 -24.25
N HIS A 33 -61.82 -16.47 -22.99
CA HIS A 33 -61.08 -17.57 -22.39
C HIS A 33 -61.68 -18.92 -22.81
N GLU A 34 -60.94 -20.02 -22.70
CA GLU A 34 -61.42 -21.39 -23.05
C GLU A 34 -62.67 -21.84 -22.27
N ASN A 35 -62.94 -21.21 -21.12
CA ASN A 35 -64.12 -21.47 -20.29
C ASN A 35 -65.35 -20.63 -20.73
N GLY A 36 -65.23 -19.81 -21.77
CA GLY A 36 -66.29 -18.94 -22.30
C GLY A 36 -66.41 -17.58 -21.62
N ALA A 37 -65.60 -17.27 -20.60
CA ALA A 37 -65.55 -15.94 -20.01
C ALA A 37 -64.92 -14.94 -20.99
N VAL A 38 -65.40 -13.70 -20.98
CA VAL A 38 -64.80 -12.64 -21.81
C VAL A 38 -63.41 -12.31 -21.30
N GLU A 39 -62.38 -12.39 -22.14
CA GLU A 39 -61.02 -11.96 -21.84
C GLU A 39 -60.85 -10.46 -22.06
N SER A 40 -61.37 -9.92 -23.17
CA SER A 40 -61.27 -8.48 -23.45
C SER A 40 -62.38 -8.01 -24.38
N LYS A 41 -62.71 -6.72 -24.27
CA LYS A 41 -63.64 -6.05 -25.18
C LYS A 41 -62.98 -4.80 -25.75
N ARG A 42 -63.01 -4.65 -27.06
CA ARG A 42 -62.60 -3.41 -27.75
C ARG A 42 -63.58 -3.11 -28.88
N TYR A 43 -63.61 -1.87 -29.34
CA TYR A 43 -64.48 -1.44 -30.43
C TYR A 43 -63.64 -0.95 -31.60
N PHE A 44 -64.06 -1.27 -32.82
CA PHE A 44 -63.51 -0.73 -34.05
C PHE A 44 -64.50 0.21 -34.74
N ALA A 45 -63.96 1.23 -35.39
CA ALA A 45 -64.69 2.09 -36.31
C ALA A 45 -63.77 2.43 -37.50
N GLN A 46 -64.24 2.19 -38.72
CA GLN A 46 -63.49 2.41 -39.97
C GLN A 46 -62.13 1.70 -39.98
N GLY A 47 -62.09 0.45 -39.49
CA GLY A 47 -60.88 -0.37 -39.43
C GLY A 47 -59.87 0.04 -38.35
N LYS A 48 -60.16 1.07 -37.54
CA LYS A 48 -59.29 1.56 -36.46
C LYS A 48 -59.91 1.29 -35.10
N ILE A 49 -59.07 1.14 -34.08
CA ILE A 49 -59.53 1.06 -32.70
C ILE A 49 -60.28 2.37 -32.38
N LYS A 50 -61.54 2.23 -31.96
CA LYS A 50 -62.40 3.34 -31.56
C LYS A 50 -61.90 3.91 -30.24
N ASP A 51 -61.92 5.24 -30.14
CA ASP A 51 -61.62 5.93 -28.88
C ASP A 51 -62.60 5.50 -27.78
N GLY A 52 -62.07 5.29 -26.57
CA GLY A 52 -62.85 4.82 -25.43
C GLY A 52 -62.17 3.71 -24.64
N GLU A 53 -62.92 3.14 -23.69
CA GLU A 53 -62.44 2.16 -22.73
C GLU A 53 -62.24 0.76 -23.37
N CYS A 54 -61.17 0.08 -22.97
CA CYS A 54 -60.81 -1.27 -23.37
C CYS A 54 -60.58 -2.12 -22.11
N PRO A 55 -61.63 -2.73 -21.54
CA PRO A 55 -61.49 -3.59 -20.37
C PRO A 55 -60.96 -4.98 -20.75
N HIS A 56 -60.13 -5.53 -19.87
CA HIS A 56 -59.66 -6.92 -19.90
C HIS A 56 -60.08 -7.60 -18.60
N PHE A 57 -60.37 -8.90 -18.64
CA PHE A 57 -60.86 -9.68 -17.51
C PHE A 57 -60.08 -10.98 -17.34
N TYR A 58 -60.05 -11.47 -16.12
CA TYR A 58 -59.63 -12.83 -15.80
C TYR A 58 -60.69 -13.85 -16.26
N ASP A 59 -60.31 -15.12 -16.30
CA ASP A 59 -61.18 -16.26 -16.63
C ASP A 59 -62.35 -16.43 -15.64
N ASN A 60 -62.20 -15.91 -14.42
CA ASN A 60 -63.25 -15.81 -13.41
C ASN A 60 -64.20 -14.59 -13.60
N GLY A 61 -64.02 -13.80 -14.66
CA GLY A 61 -64.83 -12.64 -15.00
C GLY A 61 -64.49 -11.35 -14.24
N VAL A 62 -63.52 -11.38 -13.32
CA VAL A 62 -63.06 -10.18 -12.59
C VAL A 62 -62.27 -9.28 -13.54
N LEU A 63 -62.52 -7.97 -13.49
CA LEU A 63 -61.77 -6.98 -14.25
C LEU A 63 -60.27 -7.11 -13.91
N LYS A 64 -59.43 -7.32 -14.92
CA LYS A 64 -57.98 -7.49 -14.85
C LYS A 64 -57.27 -6.18 -15.16
N GLN A 65 -57.76 -5.46 -16.17
CA GLN A 65 -57.18 -4.20 -16.62
C GLN A 65 -58.27 -3.31 -17.22
N LYS A 66 -58.16 -2.00 -17.04
CA LYS A 66 -59.01 -1.01 -17.68
C LYS A 66 -58.18 0.18 -18.13
N HIS A 67 -58.14 0.45 -19.43
CA HIS A 67 -57.46 1.60 -20.02
C HIS A 67 -58.30 2.15 -21.17
N SER A 68 -57.90 3.29 -21.72
CA SER A 68 -58.60 3.93 -22.84
C SER A 68 -57.65 4.27 -23.98
N TYR A 69 -58.18 4.28 -25.19
CA TYR A 69 -57.48 4.75 -26.38
C TYR A 69 -58.01 6.12 -26.82
N LEU A 70 -57.09 6.98 -27.29
CA LEU A 70 -57.37 8.18 -28.07
C LEU A 70 -56.44 8.21 -29.28
N ASN A 71 -56.98 8.31 -30.49
CA ASN A 71 -56.21 8.27 -31.73
C ASN A 71 -55.29 7.04 -31.82
N GLN A 72 -55.82 5.87 -31.44
CA GLN A 72 -55.11 4.57 -31.43
C GLN A 72 -53.91 4.48 -30.47
N LYS A 73 -53.77 5.41 -29.52
CA LYS A 73 -52.75 5.35 -28.46
C LYS A 73 -53.42 5.35 -27.09
N LEU A 74 -52.77 4.73 -26.10
CA LEU A 74 -53.26 4.79 -24.72
C LEU A 74 -53.30 6.24 -24.23
N GLU A 75 -54.43 6.63 -23.65
CA GLU A 75 -54.67 7.99 -23.17
C GLU A 75 -55.60 7.98 -21.95
N GLY A 76 -55.29 8.81 -20.95
CA GLY A 76 -56.10 8.97 -19.75
C GLY A 76 -55.77 7.95 -18.64
N PRO A 77 -56.65 7.79 -17.65
CA PRO A 77 -56.41 6.91 -16.51
C PRO A 77 -56.45 5.43 -16.91
N ALA A 78 -55.57 4.63 -16.31
CA ALA A 78 -55.53 3.19 -16.48
C ALA A 78 -55.40 2.49 -15.12
N PHE A 79 -56.06 1.34 -14.99
CA PHE A 79 -56.15 0.57 -13.76
C PHE A 79 -55.81 -0.88 -14.03
N GLU A 80 -55.08 -1.48 -13.10
CA GLU A 80 -54.82 -2.93 -13.05
C GLU A 80 -55.39 -3.49 -11.75
N TYR A 81 -55.81 -4.74 -11.78
CA TYR A 81 -56.47 -5.40 -10.66
C TYR A 81 -55.89 -6.79 -10.42
N PHE A 82 -56.01 -7.27 -9.18
CA PHE A 82 -55.73 -8.66 -8.81
C PHE A 82 -56.95 -9.56 -9.13
N PRO A 83 -56.77 -10.90 -9.14
CA PRO A 83 -57.89 -11.83 -9.36
C PRO A 83 -59.01 -11.74 -8.33
N ASP A 84 -58.75 -11.17 -7.15
CA ASP A 84 -59.74 -10.90 -6.09
C ASP A 84 -60.46 -9.54 -6.25
N GLY A 85 -60.18 -8.81 -7.34
CA GLY A 85 -60.81 -7.54 -7.69
C GLY A 85 -60.21 -6.31 -7.03
N LYS A 86 -59.21 -6.45 -6.15
CA LYS A 86 -58.52 -5.29 -5.56
C LYS A 86 -57.63 -4.62 -6.60
N ILE A 87 -57.47 -3.30 -6.46
CA ILE A 87 -56.58 -2.52 -7.33
C ILE A 87 -55.14 -2.98 -7.11
N LYS A 88 -54.47 -3.34 -8.20
CA LYS A 88 -53.05 -3.66 -8.29
C LYS A 88 -52.21 -2.44 -8.69
N GLY A 89 -52.74 -1.60 -9.56
CA GLY A 89 -52.04 -0.43 -10.07
C GLY A 89 -52.97 0.66 -10.60
N LYS A 90 -52.55 1.92 -10.44
CA LYS A 90 -53.16 3.11 -11.02
C LYS A 90 -52.10 3.83 -11.83
N TYR A 91 -52.43 4.15 -13.08
CA TYR A 91 -51.53 4.80 -14.02
C TYR A 91 -52.29 5.88 -14.80
N SER A 92 -51.56 6.76 -15.47
CA SER A 92 -52.12 7.68 -16.45
C SER A 92 -51.25 7.65 -17.69
N TYR A 93 -51.88 7.59 -18.87
CA TYR A 93 -51.20 7.56 -20.15
C TYR A 93 -51.45 8.86 -20.92
N ARG A 94 -50.44 9.31 -21.65
CA ARG A 94 -50.54 10.38 -22.64
C ARG A 94 -49.79 9.96 -23.88
N LYS A 95 -50.49 9.87 -25.01
CA LYS A 95 -49.94 9.42 -26.30
C LYS A 95 -49.16 8.10 -26.21
N GLY A 96 -49.62 7.16 -25.39
CA GLY A 96 -49.00 5.84 -25.19
C GLY A 96 -47.91 5.78 -24.11
N THR A 97 -47.58 6.90 -23.47
CA THR A 97 -46.53 6.97 -22.45
C THR A 97 -47.13 7.19 -21.06
N ILE A 98 -46.62 6.52 -20.03
CA ILE A 98 -47.05 6.74 -18.64
C ILE A 98 -46.59 8.12 -18.17
N VAL A 99 -47.51 8.93 -17.66
CA VAL A 99 -47.28 10.28 -17.16
C VAL A 99 -47.93 10.48 -15.78
N GLY A 100 -47.55 11.53 -15.06
CA GLY A 100 -48.12 11.87 -13.77
C GLY A 100 -47.80 10.84 -12.69
N THR A 101 -48.72 10.68 -11.74
CA THR A 101 -48.53 9.77 -10.60
C THR A 101 -49.01 8.37 -10.92
N SER A 102 -48.11 7.39 -10.77
CA SER A 102 -48.45 5.97 -10.74
C SER A 102 -48.44 5.47 -9.30
N THR A 103 -49.40 4.62 -8.94
CA THR A 103 -49.46 3.99 -7.62
C THR A 103 -49.68 2.50 -7.77
N GLU A 104 -48.80 1.70 -7.16
CA GLU A 104 -48.86 0.24 -7.14
C GLU A 104 -49.23 -0.26 -5.75
N TYR A 105 -49.90 -1.41 -5.68
CA TYR A 105 -50.43 -1.99 -4.45
C TYR A 105 -50.04 -3.46 -4.30
N TYR A 106 -49.94 -3.93 -3.07
CA TYR A 106 -49.95 -5.35 -2.72
C TYR A 106 -51.36 -5.93 -2.81
N SER A 107 -51.49 -7.26 -2.86
CA SER A 107 -52.80 -7.95 -2.83
C SER A 107 -53.55 -7.73 -1.51
N THR A 108 -52.84 -7.32 -0.45
CA THR A 108 -53.43 -6.84 0.81
C THR A 108 -54.08 -5.46 0.69
N GLY A 109 -53.89 -4.74 -0.42
CA GLY A 109 -54.42 -3.41 -0.67
C GLY A 109 -53.55 -2.26 -0.14
N LYS A 110 -52.41 -2.58 0.50
CA LYS A 110 -51.44 -1.58 0.94
C LYS A 110 -50.59 -1.08 -0.23
N ILE A 111 -50.17 0.18 -0.16
CA ILE A 111 -49.32 0.79 -1.19
C ILE A 111 -47.97 0.06 -1.21
N ARG A 112 -47.55 -0.33 -2.42
CA ARG A 112 -46.24 -0.92 -2.71
C ARG A 112 -45.28 0.13 -3.24
N GLY A 113 -45.75 1.05 -4.07
CA GLY A 113 -44.93 2.12 -4.60
C GLY A 113 -45.70 3.29 -5.19
N VAL A 114 -45.07 4.46 -5.17
CA VAL A 114 -45.57 5.70 -5.77
C VAL A 114 -44.47 6.28 -6.65
N TYR A 115 -44.81 6.61 -7.89
CA TYR A 115 -43.84 7.06 -8.90
C TYR A 115 -44.39 8.28 -9.63
N HIS A 116 -43.55 9.29 -9.88
CA HIS A 116 -43.96 10.53 -10.55
C HIS A 116 -43.24 10.72 -11.89
N ARG A 117 -43.98 11.02 -12.95
CA ARG A 117 -43.42 11.27 -14.28
C ARG A 117 -43.93 12.59 -14.85
N ASN A 118 -43.08 13.30 -15.58
CA ASN A 118 -43.50 14.49 -16.32
C ASN A 118 -44.38 14.12 -17.54
N ASN A 119 -44.79 15.12 -18.31
CA ASN A 119 -45.66 14.94 -19.47
C ASN A 119 -44.99 14.20 -20.65
N GLN A 120 -43.68 14.04 -20.60
CA GLN A 120 -42.86 13.31 -21.56
C GLN A 120 -42.62 11.86 -21.13
N GLY A 121 -43.04 11.50 -19.91
CA GLY A 121 -42.84 10.17 -19.33
C GLY A 121 -41.50 9.98 -18.63
N GLU A 122 -40.72 11.04 -18.48
CA GLU A 122 -39.46 11.01 -17.74
C GLU A 122 -39.74 11.08 -16.24
N ASN A 123 -38.90 10.45 -15.43
CA ASN A 123 -39.01 10.51 -13.97
C ASN A 123 -38.88 11.97 -13.48
N ASP A 124 -39.87 12.49 -12.77
CA ASP A 124 -39.87 13.87 -12.26
C ASP A 124 -40.69 13.93 -10.96
N GLY A 125 -40.02 14.20 -9.85
CA GLY A 125 -40.57 14.12 -8.50
C GLY A 125 -40.03 12.94 -7.68
N THR A 126 -40.77 12.58 -6.63
CA THR A 126 -40.38 11.56 -5.66
C THR A 126 -40.85 10.14 -6.04
N PHE A 127 -39.98 9.16 -5.88
CA PHE A 127 -40.27 7.74 -6.08
C PHE A 127 -40.15 7.08 -4.72
N GLU A 128 -41.20 6.42 -4.27
CA GLU A 128 -41.25 5.79 -2.94
C GLU A 128 -41.66 4.33 -3.08
N GLN A 129 -41.01 3.44 -2.34
CA GLN A 129 -41.38 2.04 -2.24
C GLN A 129 -41.56 1.64 -0.79
N TYR A 130 -42.52 0.76 -0.53
CA TYR A 130 -42.92 0.36 0.81
C TYR A 130 -42.93 -1.17 0.94
N SER A 131 -42.69 -1.66 2.15
CA SER A 131 -42.92 -3.06 2.50
C SER A 131 -44.42 -3.34 2.62
N GLU A 132 -44.81 -4.61 2.66
CA GLU A 132 -46.21 -4.98 2.87
C GLU A 132 -46.72 -4.62 4.27
N GLU A 133 -45.84 -4.37 5.24
CA GLU A 133 -46.21 -3.82 6.54
C GLU A 133 -46.49 -2.31 6.47
N GLY A 134 -46.10 -1.63 5.40
CA GLY A 134 -46.25 -0.19 5.20
C GLY A 134 -45.01 0.63 5.57
N LYS A 135 -43.85 -0.01 5.76
CA LYS A 135 -42.59 0.68 6.06
C LYS A 135 -41.94 1.19 4.78
N LEU A 136 -41.43 2.42 4.77
CA LEU A 136 -40.69 2.96 3.63
C LEU A 136 -39.36 2.20 3.45
N LEU A 137 -39.14 1.64 2.26
CA LEU A 137 -37.95 0.86 1.91
C LEU A 137 -36.97 1.63 1.03
N SER A 138 -37.48 2.49 0.15
CA SER A 138 -36.65 3.35 -0.69
C SER A 138 -37.37 4.64 -1.05
N LYS A 139 -36.58 5.70 -1.25
CA LYS A 139 -37.01 7.01 -1.68
C LYS A 139 -35.98 7.59 -2.62
N ALA A 140 -36.39 8.02 -3.80
CA ALA A 140 -35.51 8.70 -4.75
C ALA A 140 -36.20 9.94 -5.30
N THR A 141 -35.44 11.01 -5.52
CA THR A 141 -35.97 12.25 -6.12
C THR A 141 -35.37 12.42 -7.50
N TYR A 142 -36.19 12.77 -8.48
CA TYR A 142 -35.78 12.99 -9.87
C TYR A 142 -36.22 14.36 -10.36
N LYS A 143 -35.49 14.90 -11.33
CA LYS A 143 -35.88 16.06 -12.13
C LYS A 143 -35.57 15.80 -13.60
N ASN A 144 -36.60 15.79 -14.46
CA ASN A 144 -36.46 15.57 -15.90
C ASN A 144 -35.59 14.35 -16.26
N GLY A 145 -35.88 13.21 -15.61
CA GLY A 145 -35.14 11.95 -15.80
C GLY A 145 -33.82 11.84 -15.04
N LYS A 146 -33.28 12.94 -14.50
CA LYS A 146 -32.04 12.94 -13.71
C LYS A 146 -32.32 12.69 -12.24
N GLN A 147 -31.60 11.75 -11.64
CA GLN A 147 -31.72 11.46 -10.20
C GLN A 147 -30.97 12.54 -9.41
N LEU A 148 -31.59 13.06 -8.35
CA LEU A 148 -31.03 14.08 -7.46
C LEU A 148 -30.68 13.52 -6.08
N SER A 149 -31.44 12.52 -5.61
CA SER A 149 -31.17 11.83 -4.37
C SER A 149 -31.68 10.40 -4.39
N ALA A 150 -31.07 9.55 -3.57
CA ALA A 150 -31.49 8.18 -3.31
C ALA A 150 -31.30 7.87 -1.83
N GLN A 151 -32.30 7.27 -1.21
CA GLN A 151 -32.27 6.79 0.17
C GLN A 151 -32.92 5.41 0.23
N SER A 152 -32.37 4.52 1.04
CA SER A 152 -32.97 3.22 1.34
C SER A 152 -32.88 2.88 2.82
N TRP A 153 -33.78 2.02 3.27
CA TRP A 153 -33.90 1.60 4.67
C TRP A 153 -33.97 0.08 4.77
N TYR A 154 -33.47 -0.46 5.88
CA TYR A 154 -33.69 -1.84 6.28
C TYR A 154 -35.13 -2.05 6.75
N GLY A 155 -35.61 -3.30 6.75
CA GLY A 155 -36.96 -3.64 7.22
C GLY A 155 -37.22 -3.30 8.71
N ASN A 156 -36.17 -3.09 9.50
CA ASN A 156 -36.27 -2.59 10.87
C ASN A 156 -36.39 -1.06 10.97
N GLY A 157 -36.29 -0.32 9.86
CA GLY A 157 -36.44 1.12 9.77
C GLY A 157 -35.13 1.92 9.85
N HIS A 158 -33.99 1.27 10.12
CA HIS A 158 -32.70 1.96 10.08
C HIS A 158 -32.31 2.34 8.65
N PRO A 159 -31.64 3.48 8.42
CA PRO A 159 -31.11 3.83 7.11
C PRO A 159 -30.14 2.73 6.65
N LYS A 160 -30.09 2.52 5.34
CA LYS A 160 -29.20 1.55 4.70
C LYS A 160 -28.18 2.27 3.81
N GLU A 161 -28.68 3.15 2.95
CA GLU A 161 -27.85 3.89 2.01
C GLU A 161 -28.47 5.26 1.72
N GLU A 162 -27.62 6.27 1.52
CA GLU A 162 -27.99 7.62 1.11
C GLU A 162 -26.99 8.11 0.06
N SER A 163 -27.50 8.64 -1.06
CA SER A 163 -26.71 9.23 -2.14
C SER A 163 -27.32 10.54 -2.60
N SER A 164 -26.46 11.48 -2.96
CA SER A 164 -26.83 12.77 -3.55
C SER A 164 -26.13 12.95 -4.90
N PHE A 165 -26.81 13.66 -5.80
CA PHE A 165 -26.38 13.86 -7.18
C PHE A 165 -26.53 15.34 -7.56
N ASP A 166 -25.70 15.80 -8.49
CA ASP A 166 -25.81 17.13 -9.08
C ASP A 166 -26.96 17.20 -10.11
N SER A 167 -27.15 18.36 -10.73
CA SER A 167 -28.20 18.57 -11.74
C SER A 167 -28.04 17.69 -12.99
N GLU A 168 -26.85 17.15 -13.24
CA GLU A 168 -26.55 16.29 -14.39
C GLU A 168 -26.77 14.80 -14.09
N GLY A 169 -27.04 14.47 -12.82
CA GLY A 169 -27.20 13.09 -12.33
C GLY A 169 -25.88 12.43 -11.91
N ARG A 170 -24.82 13.21 -11.68
CA ARG A 170 -23.51 12.73 -11.22
C ARG A 170 -23.43 12.78 -9.71
N LYS A 171 -22.78 11.81 -9.06
CA LYS A 171 -22.59 11.79 -7.60
C LYS A 171 -21.96 13.09 -7.13
N HIS A 172 -22.56 13.71 -6.12
CA HIS A 172 -22.11 14.97 -5.56
C HIS A 172 -22.51 15.05 -4.08
N GLY A 173 -21.54 15.34 -3.21
CA GLY A 173 -21.69 15.26 -1.76
C GLY A 173 -21.40 13.87 -1.21
N ALA A 174 -21.89 13.61 0.01
CA ALA A 174 -21.64 12.36 0.71
C ALA A 174 -22.54 11.23 0.19
N VAL A 175 -21.93 10.08 -0.12
CA VAL A 175 -22.60 8.79 -0.24
C VAL A 175 -22.34 8.03 1.05
N LYS A 176 -23.39 7.67 1.77
CA LYS A 176 -23.32 7.08 3.10
C LYS A 176 -24.01 5.73 3.15
N GLU A 177 -23.45 4.84 3.94
CA GLU A 177 -23.99 3.52 4.22
C GLU A 177 -24.03 3.29 5.72
N TRP A 178 -25.00 2.50 6.17
CA TRP A 178 -25.17 2.14 7.58
C TRP A 178 -25.36 0.63 7.72
N PHE A 179 -24.97 0.10 8.87
CA PHE A 179 -25.31 -1.26 9.26
C PHE A 179 -26.79 -1.37 9.64
N SER A 180 -27.31 -2.60 9.68
CA SER A 180 -28.69 -2.87 10.08
C SER A 180 -28.99 -2.45 11.53
N ASN A 181 -27.97 -2.27 12.37
CA ASN A 181 -28.08 -1.75 13.73
C ASN A 181 -28.13 -0.21 13.81
N GLY A 182 -28.11 0.49 12.67
CA GLY A 182 -28.18 1.96 12.56
C GLY A 182 -26.85 2.69 12.73
N LYS A 183 -25.74 2.00 13.00
CA LYS A 183 -24.41 2.62 13.05
C LYS A 183 -23.87 2.88 11.64
N PRO A 184 -23.05 3.93 11.44
CA PRO A 184 -22.43 4.19 10.16
C PRO A 184 -21.53 3.00 9.74
N ALA A 185 -21.51 2.70 8.46
CA ALA A 185 -20.67 1.66 7.86
C ALA A 185 -19.63 2.28 6.92
N SER A 186 -20.05 3.20 6.05
CA SER A 186 -19.13 3.92 5.17
C SER A 186 -19.66 5.31 4.80
N SER A 187 -18.75 6.20 4.41
CA SER A 187 -19.07 7.54 3.92
C SER A 187 -18.02 7.94 2.91
N LYS A 188 -18.43 8.29 1.69
CA LYS A 188 -17.53 8.69 0.61
C LYS A 188 -17.98 10.03 0.05
N MET A 189 -17.08 11.00 0.03
CA MET A 189 -17.36 12.31 -0.54
C MET A 189 -17.05 12.34 -2.04
N TYR A 190 -18.00 12.85 -2.83
CA TYR A 190 -17.87 13.01 -4.27
C TYR A 190 -18.10 14.45 -4.70
N LYS A 191 -17.44 14.82 -5.80
CA LYS A 191 -17.70 16.03 -6.56
C LYS A 191 -17.72 15.68 -8.04
N HIS A 192 -18.91 15.64 -8.63
CA HIS A 192 -19.11 15.29 -10.05
C HIS A 192 -18.55 13.91 -10.41
N ASP A 193 -18.98 12.87 -9.70
CA ASP A 193 -18.51 11.46 -9.81
C ASP A 193 -17.06 11.19 -9.38
N VAL A 194 -16.28 12.22 -9.05
CA VAL A 194 -14.88 12.08 -8.60
C VAL A 194 -14.82 12.13 -7.09
N LEU A 195 -14.02 11.27 -6.46
CA LEU A 195 -13.78 11.34 -5.00
C LEU A 195 -13.08 12.66 -4.64
N ASP A 196 -13.68 13.42 -3.73
CA ASP A 196 -13.18 14.74 -3.31
C ASP A 196 -13.66 15.01 -1.88
N GLY A 197 -12.74 14.92 -0.93
CA GLY A 197 -13.00 14.86 0.52
C GLY A 197 -12.68 13.49 1.12
N ASP A 198 -13.10 13.30 2.37
CA ASP A 198 -12.79 12.08 3.11
C ASP A 198 -13.64 10.88 2.64
N SER A 199 -12.98 9.73 2.52
CA SER A 199 -13.61 8.41 2.46
C SER A 199 -13.37 7.70 3.78
N GLU A 200 -14.44 7.33 4.45
CA GLU A 200 -14.42 6.78 5.80
C GLU A 200 -15.10 5.41 5.85
N LYS A 201 -14.60 4.57 6.75
CA LYS A 201 -15.22 3.30 7.13
C LYS A 201 -15.28 3.15 8.64
N TRP A 202 -16.25 2.37 9.09
CA TRP A 202 -16.46 2.04 10.50
C TRP A 202 -16.71 0.55 10.66
N TYR A 203 -16.26 0.02 11.79
CA TYR A 203 -16.66 -1.29 12.27
C TYR A 203 -18.11 -1.27 12.75
N GLU A 204 -18.76 -2.43 12.76
CA GLU A 204 -20.15 -2.56 13.22
C GLU A 204 -20.33 -2.19 14.70
N ASN A 205 -19.25 -2.22 15.50
CA ASN A 205 -19.26 -1.73 16.87
C ASN A 205 -19.29 -0.19 16.98
N GLY A 206 -19.11 0.53 15.87
CA GLY A 206 -19.16 2.00 15.77
C GLY A 206 -17.81 2.69 15.84
N HIS A 207 -16.72 1.96 16.11
CA HIS A 207 -15.37 2.52 16.01
C HIS A 207 -15.00 2.76 14.55
N ARG A 208 -14.31 3.87 14.29
CA ARG A 208 -13.77 4.18 12.96
C ARG A 208 -12.77 3.09 12.59
N GLU A 209 -12.78 2.66 11.35
CA GLU A 209 -11.83 1.69 10.79
C GLU A 209 -10.76 2.44 10.02
N SER A 210 -11.16 3.31 9.09
CA SER A 210 -10.22 4.04 8.24
C SER A 210 -10.74 5.37 7.75
N VAL A 211 -9.79 6.22 7.37
CA VAL A 211 -9.99 7.51 6.68
C VAL A 211 -8.97 7.62 5.58
N TYR A 212 -9.45 7.94 4.38
CA TYR A 212 -8.63 8.22 3.23
C TYR A 212 -9.07 9.57 2.65
N PRO A 213 -8.26 10.62 2.76
CA PRO A 213 -8.57 11.91 2.20
C PRO A 213 -8.26 11.93 0.69
N TYR A 214 -9.22 12.36 -0.11
CA TYR A 214 -9.07 12.50 -1.56
C TYR A 214 -9.19 13.96 -2.00
N LYS A 215 -8.47 14.30 -3.06
CA LYS A 215 -8.61 15.56 -3.79
C LYS A 215 -8.55 15.27 -5.28
N ASN A 216 -9.61 15.62 -6.02
CA ASN A 216 -9.72 15.34 -7.44
C ASN A 216 -9.44 13.87 -7.82
N GLY A 217 -9.89 12.92 -6.98
CA GLY A 217 -9.77 11.49 -7.22
C GLY A 217 -8.46 10.86 -6.76
N MET A 218 -7.49 11.65 -6.31
CA MET A 218 -6.19 11.18 -5.83
C MET A 218 -6.12 11.29 -4.30
N LEU A 219 -5.44 10.36 -3.65
CA LEU A 219 -5.11 10.45 -2.22
C LEU A 219 -4.25 11.69 -1.97
N ASN A 220 -4.71 12.53 -1.05
CA ASN A 220 -4.05 13.78 -0.72
C ASN A 220 -4.37 14.18 0.73
N GLY A 221 -3.41 13.98 1.63
CA GLY A 221 -3.51 14.16 3.07
C GLY A 221 -3.17 12.89 3.87
N ASP A 222 -3.46 12.93 5.16
CA ASP A 222 -3.16 11.82 6.09
C ASP A 222 -4.22 10.72 6.02
N ALA A 223 -3.88 9.59 5.41
CA ALA A 223 -4.65 8.37 5.58
C ALA A 223 -4.44 7.81 6.99
N LYS A 224 -5.50 7.29 7.62
CA LYS A 224 -5.48 6.84 9.02
C LYS A 224 -6.27 5.55 9.17
N HIS A 225 -5.84 4.69 10.08
CA HIS A 225 -6.51 3.43 10.38
C HIS A 225 -6.50 3.09 11.86
N TRP A 226 -7.63 2.59 12.35
CA TRP A 226 -7.82 2.17 13.72
C TRP A 226 -8.24 0.70 13.75
N ASN A 227 -7.92 -0.01 14.82
CA ASN A 227 -8.43 -1.36 15.04
C ASN A 227 -9.86 -1.34 15.62
N GLU A 228 -10.47 -2.52 15.76
CA GLU A 228 -11.82 -2.68 16.31
C GLU A 228 -11.99 -2.13 17.74
N GLN A 229 -10.91 -1.92 18.50
CA GLN A 229 -10.93 -1.32 19.83
C GLN A 229 -10.86 0.22 19.79
N GLY A 230 -10.81 0.82 18.60
CA GLY A 230 -10.70 2.25 18.39
C GLY A 230 -9.30 2.82 18.61
N LYS A 231 -8.25 1.99 18.65
CA LYS A 231 -6.86 2.46 18.75
C LYS A 231 -6.29 2.71 17.35
N LEU A 232 -5.65 3.86 17.16
CA LEU A 232 -4.90 4.18 15.94
C LEU A 232 -3.77 3.15 15.77
N THR A 233 -3.61 2.63 14.56
CA THR A 233 -2.65 1.55 14.24
C THR A 233 -1.63 1.99 13.21
N TYR A 234 -2.05 2.73 12.18
CA TYR A 234 -1.14 3.34 11.24
C TYR A 234 -1.71 4.64 10.65
N THR A 235 -0.79 5.48 10.15
CA THR A 235 -1.10 6.65 9.35
C THR A 235 -0.07 6.79 8.26
N THR A 236 -0.49 7.22 7.07
CA THR A 236 0.42 7.47 5.95
C THR A 236 0.03 8.78 5.29
N GLU A 237 0.98 9.69 5.15
CA GLU A 237 0.79 10.95 4.47
C GLU A 237 0.93 10.77 2.94
N TYR A 238 -0.09 11.19 2.20
CA TYR A 238 -0.13 11.13 0.75
C TYR A 238 -0.17 12.52 0.12
N LYS A 239 0.46 12.65 -1.05
CA LYS A 239 0.30 13.77 -1.95
C LYS A 239 0.19 13.25 -3.38
N ASP A 240 -0.97 13.44 -3.98
CA ASP A 240 -1.25 13.05 -5.37
C ASP A 240 -0.94 11.57 -5.62
N ASP A 241 -1.57 10.69 -4.80
CA ASP A 241 -1.44 9.23 -4.79
C ASP A 241 -0.08 8.66 -4.35
N LYS A 242 0.92 9.51 -4.08
CA LYS A 242 2.24 9.08 -3.62
C LYS A 242 2.42 9.31 -2.13
N LYS A 243 3.13 8.41 -1.44
CA LYS A 243 3.60 8.65 -0.07
C LYS A 243 4.55 9.84 -0.08
N GLN A 244 4.23 10.83 0.75
CA GLN A 244 4.97 12.08 0.85
C GLN A 244 4.88 12.57 2.28
N GLY A 245 5.95 12.42 3.05
CA GLY A 245 5.98 12.72 4.48
C GLY A 245 6.04 11.47 5.33
N ALA A 246 5.36 11.49 6.48
CA ALA A 246 5.54 10.43 7.49
C ALA A 246 4.58 9.26 7.31
N ASP A 247 5.13 8.04 7.31
CA ASP A 247 4.41 6.79 7.52
C ASP A 247 4.67 6.32 8.95
N ARG A 248 3.63 6.08 9.73
CA ARG A 248 3.74 5.85 11.18
C ARG A 248 2.94 4.63 11.61
N ARG A 249 3.47 3.91 12.59
CA ARG A 249 2.81 2.75 13.22
C ARG A 249 2.74 2.90 14.72
N TRP A 250 1.61 2.49 15.28
CA TRP A 250 1.36 2.50 16.72
C TRP A 250 1.12 1.08 17.21
N SER A 251 1.63 0.78 18.40
CA SER A 251 1.39 -0.51 19.05
C SER A 251 -0.09 -0.65 19.41
N GLU A 252 -0.71 -1.76 19.02
CA GLU A 252 -2.05 -2.13 19.48
C GLU A 252 -2.15 -2.38 20.99
N ARG A 253 -1.04 -2.82 21.60
CA ARG A 253 -0.96 -3.09 23.04
C ARG A 253 -1.03 -1.79 23.85
N THR A 254 -0.06 -0.89 23.66
CA THR A 254 0.08 0.34 24.48
C THR A 254 -0.51 1.60 23.87
N GLY A 255 -0.76 1.64 22.56
CA GLY A 255 -1.15 2.85 21.81
C GLY A 255 0.00 3.83 21.56
N LYS A 256 1.26 3.49 21.88
CA LYS A 256 2.43 4.33 21.62
C LYS A 256 2.94 4.14 20.19
N LEU A 257 3.55 5.20 19.63
CA LEU A 257 4.29 5.13 18.38
C LEU A 257 5.43 4.12 18.51
N VAL A 258 5.57 3.22 17.53
CA VAL A 258 6.62 2.19 17.48
C VAL A 258 7.52 2.33 16.27
N GLU A 259 7.04 2.96 15.19
CA GLU A 259 7.81 3.20 13.98
C GLU A 259 7.35 4.49 13.29
N GLU A 260 8.31 5.25 12.76
CA GLU A 260 8.09 6.38 11.84
C GLU A 260 9.09 6.27 10.69
N VAL A 261 8.61 6.34 9.45
CA VAL A 261 9.44 6.29 8.23
C VAL A 261 9.08 7.48 7.36
N MET A 262 10.09 8.25 6.95
CA MET A 262 9.90 9.38 6.05
C MET A 262 9.98 8.95 4.58
N PHE A 263 9.05 9.48 3.78
CA PHE A 263 8.96 9.23 2.34
C PHE A 263 8.96 10.53 1.53
N ALA A 264 9.53 10.48 0.34
CA ALA A 264 9.36 11.48 -0.71
C ALA A 264 9.06 10.75 -2.02
N ASN A 265 7.88 11.02 -2.61
CA ASN A 265 7.43 10.38 -3.85
C ASN A 265 7.52 8.84 -3.85
N ASP A 266 6.98 8.18 -2.82
CA ASP A 266 7.00 6.72 -2.60
C ASP A 266 8.37 6.10 -2.24
N GLU A 267 9.46 6.88 -2.31
CA GLU A 267 10.79 6.44 -1.93
C GLU A 267 11.10 6.85 -0.49
N ARG A 268 11.82 5.99 0.26
CA ARG A 268 12.26 6.32 1.61
C ARG A 268 13.31 7.43 1.53
N ASN A 269 13.03 8.56 2.17
CA ASN A 269 13.92 9.71 2.15
C ASN A 269 13.73 10.51 3.45
N GLY A 270 14.80 10.64 4.23
CA GLY A 270 14.79 11.14 5.60
C GLY A 270 15.00 10.04 6.64
N LEU A 271 14.52 10.23 7.86
CA LEU A 271 14.78 9.29 8.97
C LEU A 271 13.74 8.16 9.03
N LYS A 272 14.23 6.93 9.23
CA LYS A 272 13.47 5.85 9.86
C LYS A 272 13.76 5.87 11.35
N ARG A 273 12.73 5.88 12.19
CA ARG A 273 12.85 5.79 13.65
C ARG A 273 12.06 4.61 14.17
N GLU A 274 12.67 3.86 15.09
CA GLU A 274 12.00 2.82 15.86
C GLU A 274 11.93 3.24 17.32
N PHE A 275 10.83 2.88 17.98
CA PHE A 275 10.54 3.29 19.35
C PHE A 275 10.19 2.10 20.22
N ASN A 276 10.63 2.16 21.47
CA ASN A 276 10.29 1.15 22.46
C ASN A 276 8.81 1.28 22.83
N ASP A 277 8.03 0.24 22.58
CA ASP A 277 6.59 0.20 22.85
C ASP A 277 6.25 0.43 24.35
N ARG A 278 7.12 0.07 25.29
CA ARG A 278 6.86 0.27 26.73
C ARG A 278 7.19 1.69 27.17
N THR A 279 8.37 2.19 26.80
CA THR A 279 8.89 3.47 27.32
C THR A 279 8.56 4.66 26.41
N GLY A 280 8.44 4.44 25.11
CA GLY A 280 8.34 5.47 24.06
C GLY A 280 9.68 6.09 23.67
N LYS A 281 10.80 5.58 24.21
CA LYS A 281 12.15 6.05 23.85
C LYS A 281 12.51 5.56 22.44
N VAL A 282 13.28 6.37 21.72
CA VAL A 282 13.89 5.98 20.44
C VAL A 282 14.85 4.82 20.68
N LEU A 283 14.71 3.77 19.87
CA LEU A 283 15.60 2.61 19.82
C LEU A 283 16.62 2.78 18.70
N SER A 284 16.19 3.32 17.57
CA SER A 284 17.07 3.61 16.43
C SER A 284 16.56 4.81 15.62
N ALA A 285 17.48 5.50 14.97
CA ALA A 285 17.24 6.55 13.99
C ALA A 285 18.23 6.37 12.84
N LEU A 286 17.73 5.86 11.71
CA LEU A 286 18.50 5.48 10.53
C LEU A 286 18.15 6.40 9.36
N PRO A 287 19.09 7.19 8.84
CA PRO A 287 18.87 8.04 7.67
C PRO A 287 18.78 7.24 6.36
N TYR A 288 17.91 7.70 5.48
CA TYR A 288 17.74 7.24 4.10
C TYR A 288 17.85 8.42 3.14
N VAL A 289 18.51 8.21 2.00
CA VAL A 289 18.54 9.12 0.86
C VAL A 289 18.17 8.30 -0.37
N ASP A 290 17.12 8.72 -1.08
CA ASP A 290 16.66 8.09 -2.33
C ASP A 290 16.49 6.56 -2.26
N GLY A 291 16.00 6.07 -1.10
CA GLY A 291 15.70 4.65 -0.87
C GLY A 291 16.77 3.87 -0.11
N ASP A 292 18.02 4.36 -0.13
CA ASP A 292 19.21 3.69 0.40
C ASP A 292 19.57 4.25 1.77
N LYS A 293 20.14 3.42 2.65
CA LYS A 293 20.71 3.87 3.93
C LYS A 293 21.96 4.70 3.65
N GLU A 294 21.97 5.92 4.16
CA GLU A 294 23.03 6.88 3.87
C GLU A 294 23.27 7.79 5.09
N GLY A 295 24.49 7.81 5.61
CA GLY A 295 24.88 8.60 6.79
C GLY A 295 24.88 7.79 8.10
N THR A 296 24.76 8.48 9.24
CA THR A 296 24.94 7.86 10.57
C THR A 296 23.62 7.40 11.19
N GLU A 297 23.49 6.10 11.40
CA GLU A 297 22.50 5.51 12.30
C GLU A 297 22.87 5.79 13.76
N GLU A 298 21.89 6.21 14.54
CA GLU A 298 21.98 6.20 16.00
C GLU A 298 21.07 5.12 16.57
N ALA A 299 21.58 4.25 17.43
CA ALA A 299 20.75 3.24 18.08
C ALA A 299 21.22 2.91 19.51
N TYR A 300 20.35 2.23 20.26
CA TYR A 300 20.49 2.00 21.69
C TYR A 300 20.32 0.53 22.03
N ASP A 301 21.18 -0.01 22.88
CA ASP A 301 21.06 -1.37 23.40
C ASP A 301 20.04 -1.48 24.55
N GLU A 302 19.89 -2.68 25.13
CA GLU A 302 18.94 -2.95 26.21
C GLU A 302 19.22 -2.15 27.49
N ASP A 303 20.49 -1.80 27.71
CA ASP A 303 20.94 -0.98 28.84
C ASP A 303 20.84 0.53 28.54
N GLY A 304 20.44 0.89 27.31
CA GLY A 304 20.29 2.26 26.85
C GLY A 304 21.61 2.92 26.44
N ILE A 305 22.67 2.15 26.23
CA ILE A 305 23.95 2.64 25.73
C ILE A 305 23.84 2.86 24.23
N LYS A 306 24.25 4.06 23.80
CA LYS A 306 24.24 4.46 22.39
C LYS A 306 25.37 3.76 21.64
N TYR A 307 25.08 3.32 20.42
CA TYR A 307 26.07 3.01 19.39
C TYR A 307 25.69 3.77 18.11
N ILE A 308 26.69 4.04 17.28
CA ILE A 308 26.49 4.66 15.97
C ILE A 308 27.07 3.78 14.88
N ARG A 309 26.43 3.74 13.73
CA ARG A 309 26.91 3.06 12.53
C ARG A 309 26.84 3.99 11.34
N CYS A 310 27.84 4.04 10.50
CA CYS A 310 27.76 4.81 9.26
C CYS A 310 27.50 3.89 8.07
N TYR A 311 26.62 4.38 7.20
CA TYR A 311 26.20 3.69 5.99
C TYR A 311 26.52 4.54 4.75
N HIS A 312 26.88 3.87 3.66
CA HIS A 312 26.94 4.44 2.33
C HIS A 312 26.34 3.45 1.32
N ASN A 313 25.32 3.85 0.56
CA ASN A 313 24.61 2.99 -0.40
C ASN A 313 24.24 1.61 0.18
N ASP A 314 23.55 1.60 1.33
CA ASP A 314 23.16 0.40 2.10
C ASP A 314 24.31 -0.42 2.73
N GLU A 315 25.58 -0.13 2.44
CA GLU A 315 26.73 -0.79 3.04
C GLU A 315 27.09 -0.17 4.39
N GLU A 316 27.25 -1.01 5.42
CA GLU A 316 27.76 -0.59 6.72
C GLU A 316 29.28 -0.46 6.66
N LEU A 317 29.80 0.76 6.85
CA LEU A 317 31.23 1.04 6.75
C LEU A 317 31.95 0.89 8.09
N SER A 318 31.34 1.39 9.17
CA SER A 318 31.95 1.38 10.50
C SER A 318 30.92 1.52 11.61
N GLU A 319 31.30 1.09 12.82
CA GLU A 319 30.53 1.26 14.04
C GLU A 319 31.37 1.78 15.20
N LEU A 320 30.72 2.53 16.11
CA LEU A 320 31.32 3.01 17.34
C LEU A 320 30.38 2.82 18.53
N TYR A 321 30.81 1.99 19.48
CA TYR A 321 30.12 1.76 20.74
C TYR A 321 30.40 2.89 21.74
N ALA A 322 29.37 3.29 22.49
CA ALA A 322 29.42 4.36 23.48
C ALA A 322 30.10 5.66 22.98
N PRO A 323 29.67 6.22 21.82
CA PRO A 323 30.39 7.30 21.15
C PRO A 323 30.52 8.56 22.01
N THR A 324 29.57 8.82 22.91
CA THR A 324 29.65 9.93 23.86
C THR A 324 30.80 9.77 24.85
N ASP A 325 30.99 8.58 25.42
CA ASP A 325 32.08 8.31 26.36
C ASP A 325 33.43 8.33 25.65
N VAL A 326 33.52 7.68 24.48
CA VAL A 326 34.71 7.71 23.61
C VAL A 326 35.08 9.15 23.27
N THR A 327 34.12 9.97 22.84
CA THR A 327 34.36 11.39 22.52
C THR A 327 34.85 12.18 23.72
N ASN A 328 34.29 11.94 24.91
CA ASN A 328 34.69 12.63 26.13
C ASN A 328 36.12 12.25 26.55
N LYS A 329 36.46 10.96 26.51
CA LYS A 329 37.83 10.46 26.76
C LYS A 329 38.82 11.00 25.73
N ALA A 330 38.45 11.02 24.46
CA ALA A 330 39.29 11.56 23.39
C ALA A 330 39.60 13.05 23.62
N LYS A 331 38.60 13.84 24.03
CA LYS A 331 38.76 15.25 24.42
C LYS A 331 39.63 15.43 25.67
N GLN A 332 39.69 14.45 26.56
CA GLN A 332 40.55 14.44 27.74
C GLN A 332 41.98 13.98 27.44
N GLY A 333 42.28 13.62 26.19
CA GLY A 333 43.62 13.22 25.76
C GLY A 333 43.85 11.71 25.73
N ASP A 334 42.83 10.88 25.99
CA ASP A 334 42.97 9.42 25.93
C ASP A 334 43.31 8.96 24.49
N SER A 335 44.54 8.47 24.30
CA SER A 335 45.05 8.11 22.97
C SER A 335 44.24 6.99 22.30
N THR A 336 43.73 6.02 23.07
CA THR A 336 42.94 4.90 22.56
C THR A 336 41.56 5.36 22.10
N ALA A 337 40.92 6.25 22.87
CA ALA A 337 39.65 6.84 22.49
C ALA A 337 39.78 7.75 21.26
N GLN A 338 40.87 8.53 21.17
CA GLN A 338 41.19 9.30 19.96
C GLN A 338 41.40 8.39 18.75
N TYR A 339 42.08 7.25 18.91
CA TYR A 339 42.24 6.26 17.84
C TYR A 339 40.89 5.70 17.39
N HIS A 340 40.05 5.21 18.31
CA HIS A 340 38.76 4.62 17.95
C HIS A 340 37.83 5.62 17.26
N LEU A 341 37.78 6.86 17.76
CA LEU A 341 37.01 7.93 17.13
C LEU A 341 37.58 8.30 15.76
N GLY A 342 38.91 8.45 15.67
CA GLY A 342 39.58 8.76 14.40
C GLY A 342 39.41 7.67 13.35
N LYS A 343 39.47 6.39 13.75
CA LYS A 343 39.20 5.24 12.88
C LYS A 343 37.76 5.27 12.36
N TYR A 344 36.78 5.44 13.25
CA TYR A 344 35.37 5.55 12.87
C TYR A 344 35.17 6.66 11.84
N GLU A 345 35.66 7.87 12.11
CA GLU A 345 35.55 9.00 11.19
C GLU A 345 36.26 8.73 9.86
N PHE A 346 37.39 8.01 9.86
CA PHE A 346 38.14 7.66 8.65
C PHE A 346 37.34 6.72 7.74
N GLU A 347 36.82 5.63 8.32
CA GLU A 347 36.01 4.64 7.60
C GLU A 347 34.69 5.24 7.12
N CYS A 348 34.11 6.19 7.87
CA CYS A 348 32.95 6.96 7.45
C CYS A 348 33.28 8.13 6.49
N THR A 349 34.49 8.20 5.93
CA THR A 349 34.96 9.23 4.98
C THR A 349 34.94 10.67 5.49
N ASN A 350 34.83 10.88 6.81
CA ASN A 350 34.95 12.18 7.46
C ASN A 350 36.42 12.49 7.76
N TYR A 351 37.20 12.64 6.69
CA TYR A 351 38.64 12.67 6.78
C TYR A 351 39.20 13.83 7.62
N ASP A 352 38.57 15.01 7.62
CA ASP A 352 39.05 16.14 8.44
C ASP A 352 39.01 15.82 9.94
N ALA A 353 37.91 15.22 10.41
CA ALA A 353 37.76 14.79 11.79
C ALA A 353 38.68 13.60 12.10
N ALA A 354 38.77 12.64 11.17
CA ALA A 354 39.63 11.48 11.28
C ALA A 354 41.10 11.88 11.46
N MET A 355 41.62 12.70 10.55
CA MET A 355 43.01 13.16 10.54
C MET A 355 43.34 13.92 11.82
N LYS A 356 42.42 14.74 12.34
CA LYS A 356 42.60 15.44 13.61
C LYS A 356 42.79 14.46 14.77
N TRP A 357 41.88 13.50 14.94
CA TRP A 357 41.94 12.56 16.06
C TRP A 357 43.07 11.55 15.94
N LEU A 358 43.30 11.01 14.74
CA LEU A 358 44.41 10.10 14.46
C LEU A 358 45.76 10.77 14.68
N THR A 359 45.93 12.04 14.30
CA THR A 359 47.17 12.79 14.56
C THR A 359 47.42 12.95 16.05
N GLN A 360 46.41 13.37 16.83
CA GLN A 360 46.53 13.51 18.29
C GLN A 360 46.88 12.17 18.97
N SER A 361 46.28 11.07 18.51
CA SER A 361 46.57 9.73 19.04
C SER A 361 47.99 9.27 18.65
N ALA A 362 48.41 9.54 17.41
CA ALA A 362 49.73 9.20 16.89
C ALA A 362 50.88 10.00 17.55
N GLU A 363 50.65 11.26 17.92
CA GLU A 363 51.58 12.08 18.70
C GLU A 363 51.87 11.45 20.07
N GLN A 364 50.92 10.67 20.60
CA GLN A 364 51.05 9.89 21.83
C GLN A 364 51.62 8.48 21.59
N ASN A 365 52.10 8.18 20.39
CA ASN A 365 52.63 6.89 19.98
C ASN A 365 51.61 5.75 20.00
N HIS A 366 50.32 6.01 19.75
CA HIS A 366 49.35 4.93 19.60
C HIS A 366 49.61 4.16 18.27
N PRO A 367 49.96 2.86 18.32
CA PRO A 367 50.38 2.09 17.15
C PRO A 367 49.32 2.03 16.04
N GLY A 368 48.05 1.78 16.39
CA GLY A 368 46.96 1.75 15.42
C GLY A 368 46.71 3.10 14.73
N ALA A 369 46.89 4.23 15.43
CA ALA A 369 46.67 5.54 14.82
C ALA A 369 47.79 5.90 13.85
N LEU A 370 49.03 5.51 14.19
CA LEU A 370 50.17 5.63 13.30
C LEU A 370 49.97 4.79 12.02
N LEU A 371 49.46 3.57 12.14
CA LEU A 371 49.15 2.74 10.97
C LEU A 371 48.07 3.37 10.08
N PHE A 372 46.97 3.86 10.66
CA PHE A 372 45.92 4.54 9.90
C PHE A 372 46.41 5.82 9.20
N LEU A 373 47.25 6.62 9.85
CA LEU A 373 47.89 7.77 9.20
C LEU A 373 48.83 7.34 8.07
N ALA A 374 49.54 6.22 8.22
CA ALA A 374 50.36 5.67 7.15
C ALA A 374 49.48 5.37 5.93
N TYR A 375 48.38 4.63 6.10
CA TYR A 375 47.43 4.36 5.01
C TYR A 375 46.86 5.65 4.40
N ALA A 376 46.46 6.62 5.21
CA ALA A 376 45.99 7.92 4.71
C ALA A 376 47.02 8.61 3.78
N TYR A 377 48.30 8.64 4.16
CA TYR A 377 49.37 9.21 3.32
C TYR A 377 49.78 8.33 2.13
N ASN A 378 49.50 7.03 2.17
CA ASN A 378 49.72 6.13 1.04
C ASN A 378 48.64 6.33 -0.02
N ASP A 379 47.38 6.34 0.40
CA ASP A 379 46.22 6.31 -0.49
C ASP A 379 45.78 7.72 -0.89
N GLY A 380 46.10 8.74 -0.10
CA GLY A 380 45.71 10.13 -0.33
C GLY A 380 44.37 10.49 0.29
N ASP A 381 43.90 9.70 1.24
CA ASP A 381 42.63 9.86 1.93
C ASP A 381 42.72 10.96 2.98
N GLY A 382 42.07 12.09 2.72
CA GLY A 382 42.10 13.26 3.61
C GLY A 382 43.38 14.09 3.59
N VAL A 383 44.41 13.63 2.89
CA VAL A 383 45.72 14.27 2.80
C VAL A 383 46.33 14.09 1.42
N THR A 384 47.26 14.97 1.05
CA THR A 384 48.08 14.71 -0.13
C THR A 384 48.99 13.50 0.13
N GLN A 385 49.02 12.56 -0.83
CA GLN A 385 49.93 11.42 -0.79
C GLN A 385 51.37 11.86 -0.51
N ASP A 386 52.01 11.19 0.45
CA ASP A 386 53.38 11.46 0.84
C ASP A 386 54.06 10.17 1.27
N SER A 387 54.84 9.60 0.34
CA SER A 387 55.53 8.33 0.56
C SER A 387 56.54 8.37 1.72
N LYS A 388 57.12 9.54 2.02
CA LYS A 388 58.04 9.68 3.17
C LYS A 388 57.28 9.62 4.48
N LYS A 389 56.13 10.29 4.56
CA LYS A 389 55.27 10.22 5.76
C LYS A 389 54.64 8.85 5.92
N TYR A 390 54.16 8.23 4.84
CA TYR A 390 53.70 6.84 4.85
C TYR A 390 54.73 5.92 5.50
N LEU A 391 55.95 5.87 4.94
CA LEU A 391 57.02 5.02 5.48
C LEU A 391 57.36 5.39 6.92
N SER A 392 57.48 6.69 7.23
CA SER A 392 57.81 7.14 8.58
C SER A 392 56.79 6.69 9.63
N TYR A 393 55.49 6.84 9.35
CA TYR A 393 54.44 6.42 10.27
C TYR A 393 54.35 4.89 10.36
N LEU A 394 54.47 4.21 9.21
CA LEU A 394 54.44 2.75 9.14
C LEU A 394 55.57 2.11 9.95
N PHE A 395 56.82 2.58 9.77
CA PHE A 395 57.96 2.08 10.54
C PHE A 395 57.78 2.32 12.03
N LYS A 396 57.31 3.51 12.42
CA LYS A 396 57.07 3.83 13.82
C LYS A 396 55.99 2.94 14.44
N ALA A 397 54.90 2.67 13.71
CA ALA A 397 53.85 1.74 14.14
C ALA A 397 54.42 0.31 14.32
N ALA A 398 55.23 -0.15 13.37
CA ALA A 398 55.86 -1.47 13.41
C ALA A 398 56.82 -1.62 14.60
N GLU A 399 57.63 -0.60 14.88
CA GLU A 399 58.54 -0.52 16.04
C GLU A 399 57.78 -0.57 17.37
N LEU A 400 56.60 0.04 17.43
CA LEU A 400 55.72 0.04 18.60
C LEU A 400 54.89 -1.24 18.75
N GLY A 401 55.06 -2.21 17.85
CA GLY A 401 54.46 -3.52 17.98
C GLY A 401 53.24 -3.77 17.11
N GLU A 402 52.78 -2.82 16.29
CA GLU A 402 51.56 -3.01 15.50
C GLU A 402 51.72 -4.14 14.47
N SER A 403 50.91 -5.20 14.59
CA SER A 403 51.16 -6.44 13.86
C SER A 403 51.01 -6.28 12.35
N ASP A 404 50.01 -5.50 11.91
CA ASP A 404 49.78 -5.22 10.48
C ASP A 404 50.88 -4.31 9.93
N ALA A 405 51.33 -3.31 10.69
CA ALA A 405 52.46 -2.48 10.28
C ALA A 405 53.75 -3.29 10.15
N GLN A 406 54.01 -4.23 11.06
CA GLN A 406 55.17 -5.12 10.99
C GLN A 406 55.11 -6.04 9.77
N LEU A 407 53.92 -6.55 9.44
CA LEU A 407 53.72 -7.34 8.23
C LEU A 407 54.05 -6.50 6.99
N GLU A 408 53.51 -5.29 6.92
CA GLU A 408 53.69 -4.39 5.78
C GLU A 408 55.15 -3.96 5.61
N VAL A 409 55.82 -3.53 6.69
CA VAL A 409 57.27 -3.24 6.66
C VAL A 409 58.06 -4.46 6.19
N GLY A 410 57.71 -5.63 6.69
CA GLY A 410 58.35 -6.88 6.29
C GLY A 410 58.13 -7.20 4.82
N TYR A 411 56.93 -6.94 4.30
CA TYR A 411 56.60 -7.10 2.88
C TYR A 411 57.36 -6.10 2.00
N LEU A 412 57.44 -4.82 2.37
CA LEU A 412 58.23 -3.81 1.65
C LEU A 412 59.71 -4.20 1.57
N ASN A 413 60.29 -4.76 2.65
CA ASN A 413 61.66 -5.29 2.63
C ASN A 413 61.80 -6.54 1.76
N LEU A 414 60.73 -7.34 1.59
CA LEU A 414 60.72 -8.54 0.76
C LEU A 414 60.71 -8.21 -0.74
N ILE A 415 59.93 -7.20 -1.14
CA ILE A 415 59.74 -6.82 -2.55
C ILE A 415 60.66 -5.68 -3.00
N GLY A 416 61.08 -4.80 -2.09
CA GLY A 416 61.90 -3.63 -2.40
C GLY A 416 61.12 -2.45 -3.01
N GLU A 417 59.86 -2.27 -2.61
CA GLU A 417 59.03 -1.16 -3.06
C GLU A 417 59.15 0.04 -2.10
N GLY A 418 59.38 1.24 -2.62
CA GLY A 418 59.63 2.44 -1.82
C GLY A 418 60.95 2.44 -1.02
N MET A 419 61.63 1.29 -0.92
CA MET A 419 62.90 1.11 -0.20
C MET A 419 63.74 -0.06 -0.77
N PRO A 420 65.06 -0.13 -0.51
CA PRO A 420 65.87 -1.26 -0.97
C PRO A 420 65.42 -2.60 -0.37
N LYS A 421 65.35 -3.63 -1.20
CA LYS A 421 65.06 -5.01 -0.79
C LYS A 421 66.08 -5.51 0.24
N ASN A 422 65.61 -6.08 1.35
CA ASN A 422 66.42 -6.64 2.43
C ASN A 422 65.75 -7.87 3.04
N LEU A 423 66.06 -9.05 2.50
CA LEU A 423 65.43 -10.31 2.89
C LEU A 423 65.63 -10.69 4.37
N PRO A 424 66.83 -10.55 4.97
CA PRO A 424 66.99 -10.78 6.41
C PRO A 424 66.11 -9.87 7.28
N GLU A 425 65.90 -8.62 6.88
CA GLU A 425 65.06 -7.68 7.63
C GLU A 425 63.57 -7.98 7.42
N ALA A 426 63.18 -8.34 6.19
CA ALA A 426 61.84 -8.85 5.88
C ALA A 426 61.48 -10.03 6.80
N TYR A 427 62.39 -10.99 6.96
CA TYR A 427 62.18 -12.16 7.81
C TYR A 427 61.91 -11.75 9.26
N LYS A 428 62.70 -10.83 9.81
CA LYS A 428 62.53 -10.39 11.20
C LYS A 428 61.17 -9.74 11.42
N TRP A 429 60.74 -8.83 10.54
CA TRP A 429 59.47 -8.12 10.69
C TRP A 429 58.26 -9.03 10.47
N ILE A 430 58.27 -9.84 9.41
CA ILE A 430 57.22 -10.82 9.15
C ILE A 430 57.13 -11.82 10.31
N LYS A 431 58.27 -12.27 10.87
CA LYS A 431 58.27 -13.15 12.04
C LYS A 431 57.64 -12.48 13.26
N LYS A 432 57.98 -11.22 13.56
CA LYS A 432 57.36 -10.49 14.69
C LYS A 432 55.83 -10.40 14.54
N SER A 433 55.34 -10.07 13.35
CA SER A 433 53.89 -10.03 13.08
C SER A 433 53.23 -11.42 13.22
N ALA A 434 53.89 -12.45 12.69
CA ALA A 434 53.42 -13.83 12.80
C ALA A 434 53.42 -14.35 14.26
N ASP A 435 54.40 -13.96 15.07
CA ASP A 435 54.45 -14.33 16.50
C ASP A 435 53.27 -13.71 17.28
N GLN A 436 52.67 -12.62 16.78
CA GLN A 436 51.44 -12.00 17.30
C GLN A 436 50.15 -12.65 16.75
N GLY A 437 50.28 -13.71 15.95
CA GLY A 437 49.14 -14.45 15.40
C GLY A 437 48.59 -13.92 14.08
N ASN A 438 49.26 -12.96 13.43
CA ASN A 438 48.83 -12.46 12.13
C ASN A 438 48.89 -13.57 11.08
N ALA A 439 47.73 -13.96 10.54
CA ALA A 439 47.61 -15.09 9.63
C ALA A 439 48.29 -14.83 8.27
N GLN A 440 48.23 -13.59 7.78
CA GLN A 440 48.89 -13.20 6.53
C GLN A 440 50.42 -13.17 6.70
N ALA A 441 50.91 -12.76 7.87
CA ALA A 441 52.32 -12.88 8.21
C ALA A 441 52.78 -14.34 8.29
N HIS A 442 51.97 -15.24 8.86
CA HIS A 442 52.23 -16.68 8.80
C HIS A 442 52.31 -17.21 7.36
N TYR A 443 51.46 -16.72 6.45
CA TYR A 443 51.53 -17.11 5.05
C TYR A 443 52.87 -16.69 4.43
N ASN A 444 53.25 -15.41 4.57
CA ASN A 444 54.50 -14.89 4.04
C ASN A 444 55.72 -15.60 4.66
N LEU A 445 55.72 -15.84 5.97
CA LEU A 445 56.79 -16.57 6.66
C LEU A 445 56.92 -18.01 6.16
N GLY A 446 55.79 -18.66 5.88
CA GLY A 446 55.75 -19.99 5.28
C GLY A 446 56.40 -20.04 3.90
N LEU A 447 56.13 -19.04 3.05
CA LEU A 447 56.78 -18.90 1.75
C LEU A 447 58.29 -18.63 1.88
N MET A 448 58.69 -17.78 2.83
CA MET A 448 60.10 -17.46 3.06
C MET A 448 60.91 -18.70 3.45
N TYR A 449 60.40 -19.54 4.37
CA TYR A 449 61.04 -20.81 4.71
C TYR A 449 61.04 -21.82 3.56
N ARG A 450 60.02 -21.81 2.69
CA ARG A 450 59.99 -22.67 1.51
C ARG A 450 61.07 -22.31 0.49
N ASN A 451 61.26 -21.01 0.27
CA ASN A 451 62.13 -20.49 -0.77
C ASN A 451 63.57 -20.26 -0.29
N GLY A 452 63.77 -20.11 1.03
CA GLY A 452 65.04 -19.67 1.61
C GLY A 452 65.24 -18.15 1.54
N ASP A 453 64.14 -17.37 1.51
CA ASP A 453 64.19 -15.91 1.40
C ASP A 453 64.54 -15.29 2.75
N GLY A 454 65.80 -14.88 2.94
CA GLY A 454 66.25 -14.20 4.17
C GLY A 454 66.39 -15.13 5.39
N VAL A 455 66.11 -16.42 5.22
CA VAL A 455 66.22 -17.48 6.22
C VAL A 455 66.66 -18.78 5.54
N GLU A 456 67.27 -19.70 6.29
CA GLU A 456 67.57 -21.03 5.77
C GLU A 456 66.27 -21.77 5.38
N LYS A 457 66.31 -22.42 4.22
CA LYS A 457 65.17 -23.18 3.70
C LYS A 457 64.82 -24.33 4.65
N ASP A 458 63.57 -24.35 5.12
CA ASP A 458 63.05 -25.36 6.06
C ASP A 458 61.60 -25.69 5.73
N LEU A 459 61.38 -26.82 5.06
CA LEU A 459 60.04 -27.22 4.61
C LEU A 459 59.11 -27.58 5.78
N ASN A 460 59.65 -28.00 6.93
CA ASN A 460 58.83 -28.30 8.11
C ASN A 460 58.29 -27.02 8.74
N LYS A 461 59.13 -25.99 8.88
CA LYS A 461 58.68 -24.66 9.33
C LYS A 461 57.77 -24.00 8.31
N ALA A 462 58.04 -24.16 7.01
CA ALA A 462 57.13 -23.70 5.96
C ALA A 462 55.73 -24.30 6.12
N LYS A 463 55.66 -25.64 6.28
CA LYS A 463 54.39 -26.36 6.50
C LYS A 463 53.66 -25.90 7.77
N LEU A 464 54.40 -25.68 8.86
CA LEU A 464 53.85 -25.21 10.13
C LEU A 464 53.15 -23.84 9.97
N HIS A 465 53.86 -22.86 9.40
CA HIS A 465 53.32 -21.50 9.24
C HIS A 465 52.19 -21.43 8.21
N LEU A 466 52.28 -22.16 7.08
CA LEU A 466 51.16 -22.23 6.13
C LEU A 466 49.93 -22.87 6.74
N THR A 467 50.08 -23.87 7.62
CA THR A 467 48.95 -24.45 8.37
C THR A 467 48.31 -23.42 9.30
N ALA A 468 49.10 -22.59 9.99
CA ALA A 468 48.58 -21.51 10.83
C ALA A 468 47.83 -20.45 9.99
N ALA A 469 48.36 -20.09 8.83
CA ALA A 469 47.70 -19.17 7.89
C ALA A 469 46.37 -19.73 7.36
N VAL A 470 46.29 -21.03 7.05
CA VAL A 470 45.03 -21.69 6.66
C VAL A 470 44.01 -21.65 7.79
N LYS A 471 44.43 -21.91 9.04
CA LYS A 471 43.55 -21.80 10.21
C LYS A 471 43.04 -20.37 10.40
N GLY A 472 43.85 -19.37 10.08
CA GLY A 472 43.49 -17.96 10.05
C GLY A 472 42.77 -17.50 8.78
N GLY A 473 42.35 -18.42 7.90
CA GLY A 473 41.51 -18.10 6.74
C GLY A 473 42.23 -17.60 5.48
N VAL A 474 43.57 -17.60 5.44
CA VAL A 474 44.33 -17.13 4.28
C VAL A 474 44.23 -18.14 3.13
N LYS A 475 43.35 -17.86 2.16
CA LYS A 475 43.03 -18.80 1.06
C LYS A 475 44.25 -19.28 0.25
N PRO A 476 45.20 -18.40 -0.16
CA PRO A 476 46.39 -18.83 -0.89
C PRO A 476 47.29 -19.79 -0.10
N ALA A 477 47.22 -19.79 1.23
CA ALA A 477 48.04 -20.66 2.08
C ALA A 477 47.71 -22.14 1.87
N LEU A 478 46.46 -22.48 1.54
CA LEU A 478 46.07 -23.86 1.30
C LEU A 478 46.73 -24.43 0.03
N ALA A 479 46.83 -23.63 -1.03
CA ALA A 479 47.49 -24.03 -2.26
C ALA A 479 49.00 -24.23 -2.03
N ALA A 480 49.65 -23.25 -1.40
CA ALA A 480 51.07 -23.33 -1.04
C ALA A 480 51.37 -24.54 -0.13
N LEU A 481 50.45 -24.90 0.78
CA LEU A 481 50.60 -26.07 1.64
C LEU A 481 50.51 -27.39 0.87
N LYS A 482 49.62 -27.48 -0.13
CA LYS A 482 49.49 -28.66 -1.01
C LYS A 482 50.73 -28.86 -1.88
N GLU A 483 51.37 -27.79 -2.32
CA GLU A 483 52.63 -27.84 -3.07
C GLU A 483 53.81 -28.39 -2.24
N LEU A 484 53.74 -28.29 -0.90
CA LEU A 484 54.76 -28.81 0.01
C LEU A 484 54.58 -30.29 0.36
N THR A 485 53.38 -30.84 0.20
CA THR A 485 53.12 -32.27 0.39
C THR A 485 53.47 -33.03 -0.88
N PRO A 486 54.30 -34.09 -0.83
CA PRO A 486 54.57 -34.92 -2.00
C PRO A 486 53.24 -35.42 -2.58
N GLN A 487 53.01 -35.20 -3.87
CA GLN A 487 51.91 -35.86 -4.57
C GLN A 487 52.18 -37.36 -4.51
N THR A 488 51.44 -38.10 -3.69
CA THR A 488 51.41 -39.56 -3.76
C THR A 488 50.99 -39.94 -5.17
N LYS A 489 51.94 -40.51 -5.92
CA LYS A 489 51.71 -41.16 -7.21
C LYS A 489 50.94 -42.46 -7.01
#